data_AF-A0A8H4LNA3-F1
#
_entry.id   AF-A0A8H4LNA3-F1
#
_cell.length_a   1.000
_cell.length_b   1.000
_cell.length_c   1.000
_cell.angle_alpha   90.00
_cell.angle_beta   90.00
_cell.angle_gamma   90.00
#
_symmetry.space_group_name_H-M   'P 1'
#
loop_
_entity.id
_entity.type
_entity.pdbx_description
1 polymer ?
#
loop_
_entity_poly.entity_id
_entity_poly.type
_entity_poly.pdbx_seq_one_letter_code
_entity_poly.pdbx_strand_id
1 'polypeptide(L)'
;MPPAPAELEEWWLIDGYEVLVRLVDDNGGEIDPRQCGFAQDIRRKLLAFDNDHALEAKIREGLSRIRATKTTSSETLPSKCLADLCRDIFRRPEDGGINHDRVMDGLGYLDAMEVHRLRLVEAAQEANQNEPQEDHRHQLLEELHRAASAHYRPMHASFRTYVLIEEFTRDVGQRKERLHIMARVNALFPPVVLLEDIDDVDPTPHSPGLRDSIRFSIFEHLMSENPFSPQQQQVIKMKLLGWCGIPEYPKVREALVRYSEECKKLGDICSTILSARQLKSANNILENGFPVNSSCADTSLTINSPLGLPEVPNPTLNDASIPRLLLTSATPNETDEDISYPYDLSRPEYFLHPLMRDSDRWLRSGTFDSLRPEGPSIGDL
;
A
#
# COMPACT_ATOMS: atom_id res chain seq x y z
N MET A 1 5.99 7.69 11.66
CA MET A 1 5.40 6.96 10.53
C MET A 1 6.50 6.09 9.94
N PRO A 2 6.24 4.89 9.38
CA PRO A 2 7.28 4.13 8.68
C PRO A 2 7.92 4.93 7.52
N PRO A 3 9.17 4.63 7.14
CA PRO A 3 9.92 5.35 6.10
C PRO A 3 9.31 5.16 4.71
N ALA A 4 9.31 6.22 3.92
CA ALA A 4 8.82 6.15 2.56
C ALA A 4 9.76 5.29 1.70
N PRO A 5 9.28 4.58 0.66
CA PRO A 5 10.12 3.73 -0.18
C PRO A 5 11.32 4.47 -0.80
N ALA A 6 11.17 5.75 -1.14
CA ALA A 6 12.29 6.58 -1.61
C ALA A 6 13.40 6.78 -0.56
N GLU A 7 13.04 6.96 0.72
CA GLU A 7 14.00 7.12 1.83
C GLU A 7 14.74 5.81 2.12
N LEU A 8 14.04 4.68 2.05
CA LEU A 8 14.66 3.37 2.19
C LEU A 8 15.63 3.08 1.04
N GLU A 9 15.26 3.31 -0.23
CA GLU A 9 16.17 3.07 -1.35
C GLU A 9 17.40 3.98 -1.29
N GLU A 10 17.22 5.26 -0.97
CA GLU A 10 18.31 6.21 -0.73
C GLU A 10 19.27 5.72 0.36
N TRP A 11 18.75 5.26 1.50
CA TRP A 11 19.58 4.66 2.56
C TRP A 11 20.32 3.41 2.07
N TRP A 12 19.62 2.50 1.37
CA TRP A 12 20.19 1.25 0.87
C TRP A 12 21.31 1.44 -0.16
N LEU A 13 21.24 2.49 -0.98
CA LEU A 13 22.24 2.82 -1.99
C LEU A 13 23.41 3.67 -1.44
N ILE A 14 23.32 4.18 -0.21
CA ILE A 14 24.36 4.98 0.45
C ILE A 14 24.91 4.24 1.68
N ASP A 15 24.26 4.37 2.84
CA ASP A 15 24.70 3.76 4.11
C ASP A 15 24.64 2.22 4.08
N GLY A 16 23.67 1.65 3.34
CA GLY A 16 23.43 0.22 3.22
C GLY A 16 24.25 -0.51 2.15
N TYR A 17 25.01 0.21 1.31
CA TYR A 17 25.60 -0.31 0.08
C TYR A 17 26.53 -1.52 0.34
N GLU A 18 27.47 -1.38 1.28
CA GLU A 18 28.41 -2.44 1.71
C GLU A 18 27.73 -3.66 2.35
N VAL A 19 26.45 -3.56 2.71
CA VAL A 19 25.65 -4.70 3.19
C VAL A 19 24.97 -5.41 2.02
N LEU A 20 24.50 -4.65 1.02
CA LEU A 20 23.94 -5.21 -0.21
C LEU A 20 25.00 -5.92 -1.07
N VAL A 21 26.22 -5.36 -1.19
CA VAL A 21 27.34 -6.03 -1.87
C VAL A 21 27.55 -7.42 -1.27
N ARG A 22 27.74 -7.53 0.05
CA ARG A 22 27.91 -8.83 0.73
C ARG A 22 26.68 -9.75 0.63
N LEU A 23 25.48 -9.22 0.46
CA LEU A 23 24.27 -10.02 0.20
C LEU A 23 24.26 -10.60 -1.22
N VAL A 24 24.62 -9.83 -2.26
CA VAL A 24 24.61 -10.29 -3.66
C VAL A 24 25.93 -10.91 -4.13
N ASP A 25 26.98 -10.83 -3.30
CA ASP A 25 28.29 -11.41 -3.58
C ASP A 25 28.23 -12.94 -3.68
N ASP A 26 28.69 -13.48 -4.80
CA ASP A 26 28.85 -14.92 -5.04
C ASP A 26 30.10 -15.50 -4.31
N ASN A 27 30.91 -14.64 -3.68
CA ASN A 27 32.10 -14.99 -2.88
C ASN A 27 31.80 -15.90 -1.66
N GLY A 28 30.53 -16.13 -1.34
CA GLY A 28 30.06 -16.97 -0.23
C GLY A 28 30.15 -18.48 -0.43
N GLY A 29 30.83 -18.95 -1.49
CA GLY A 29 31.12 -20.36 -1.75
C GLY A 29 30.07 -21.09 -2.59
N GLU A 30 30.38 -21.29 -3.88
CA GLU A 30 29.87 -22.35 -4.79
C GLU A 30 28.37 -22.75 -4.71
N ILE A 31 27.45 -21.83 -4.43
CA ILE A 31 26.00 -22.09 -4.57
C ILE A 31 25.59 -22.06 -6.05
N ASP A 32 26.07 -23.03 -6.82
CA ASP A 32 25.68 -23.24 -8.22
C ASP A 32 24.16 -23.41 -8.34
N PRO A 33 23.44 -22.59 -9.14
CA PRO A 33 22.00 -22.68 -9.32
C PRO A 33 21.48 -24.03 -9.86
N ARG A 34 22.38 -24.91 -10.33
CA ARG A 34 22.06 -26.27 -10.79
C ARG A 34 22.11 -27.31 -9.67
N GLN A 35 22.63 -26.99 -8.49
CA GLN A 35 22.79 -27.94 -7.39
C GLN A 35 21.53 -28.11 -6.53
N CYS A 36 21.30 -29.35 -6.10
CA CYS A 36 20.28 -29.72 -5.12
C CYS A 36 20.60 -29.13 -3.73
N GLY A 37 20.22 -27.88 -3.52
CA GLY A 37 20.48 -27.12 -2.29
C GLY A 37 20.32 -25.60 -2.47
N PHE A 38 20.48 -25.10 -3.70
CA PHE A 38 20.45 -23.67 -4.04
C PHE A 38 19.29 -22.91 -3.36
N ALA A 39 18.05 -23.36 -3.52
CA ALA A 39 16.88 -22.67 -2.96
C ALA A 39 16.92 -22.60 -1.41
N GLN A 40 17.44 -23.65 -0.75
CA GLN A 40 17.59 -23.71 0.70
C GLN A 40 18.73 -22.81 1.20
N ASP A 41 19.86 -22.78 0.48
CA ASP A 41 21.03 -21.99 0.86
C ASP A 41 20.83 -20.50 0.60
N ILE A 42 20.21 -20.13 -0.53
CA ILE A 42 19.73 -18.77 -0.82
C ILE A 42 18.72 -18.31 0.23
N ARG A 43 17.77 -19.17 0.63
CA ARG A 43 16.82 -18.85 1.73
C ARG A 43 17.55 -18.63 3.04
N ARG A 44 18.57 -19.42 3.36
CA ARG A 44 19.39 -19.24 4.57
C ARG A 44 20.18 -17.93 4.55
N LYS A 45 20.76 -17.56 3.40
CA LYS A 45 21.49 -16.29 3.20
C LYS A 45 20.55 -15.09 3.37
N LEU A 46 19.35 -15.13 2.78
CA LEU A 46 18.35 -14.06 2.93
C LEU A 46 17.81 -13.98 4.37
N LEU A 47 17.45 -15.10 5.00
CA LEU A 47 16.96 -15.10 6.38
C LEU A 47 18.02 -14.57 7.38
N ALA A 48 19.31 -14.86 7.16
CA ALA A 48 20.38 -14.33 7.99
C ALA A 48 20.56 -12.81 7.84
N PHE A 49 20.25 -12.25 6.67
CA PHE A 49 20.25 -10.80 6.41
C PHE A 49 18.97 -10.12 6.93
N ASP A 50 17.80 -10.72 6.70
CA ASP A 50 16.49 -10.20 7.10
C ASP A 50 16.28 -10.18 8.62
N ASN A 51 17.03 -10.98 9.38
CA ASN A 51 17.00 -11.04 10.85
C ASN A 51 18.26 -10.44 11.52
N ASP A 52 19.08 -9.66 10.80
CA ASP A 52 20.21 -8.94 11.40
C ASP A 52 19.72 -7.69 12.17
N HIS A 53 19.52 -7.83 13.49
CA HIS A 53 19.14 -6.70 14.35
C HIS A 53 20.20 -5.57 14.42
N ALA A 54 21.47 -5.84 14.12
CA ALA A 54 22.50 -4.79 14.05
C ALA A 54 22.43 -4.02 12.73
N LEU A 55 21.90 -4.63 11.66
CA LEU A 55 21.50 -3.94 10.43
C LEU A 55 20.20 -3.15 10.64
N GLU A 56 19.19 -3.74 11.27
CA GLU A 56 17.92 -3.08 11.64
C GLU A 56 18.16 -1.79 12.45
N ALA A 57 19.04 -1.84 13.46
CA ALA A 57 19.42 -0.68 14.26
C ALA A 57 20.10 0.44 13.43
N LYS A 58 20.95 0.08 12.47
CA LYS A 58 21.62 1.05 11.57
C LYS A 58 20.66 1.72 10.60
N ILE A 59 19.66 0.97 10.09
CA ILE A 59 18.62 1.55 9.23
C ILE A 59 17.82 2.59 10.02
N ARG A 60 17.40 2.25 11.25
CA ARG A 60 16.67 3.17 12.14
C ARG A 60 17.47 4.44 12.46
N GLU A 61 18.76 4.31 12.79
CA GLU A 61 19.65 5.46 13.02
C GLU A 61 19.82 6.33 11.76
N GLY A 62 20.07 5.72 10.60
CA GLY A 62 20.29 6.44 9.34
C GLY A 62 19.06 7.17 8.82
N LEU A 63 17.88 6.55 8.90
CA LEU A 63 16.61 7.17 8.51
C LEU A 63 16.28 8.40 9.35
N SER A 64 16.55 8.36 10.66
CA SER A 64 16.38 9.52 11.54
C SER A 64 17.22 10.73 11.05
N ARG A 65 18.43 10.49 10.52
CA ARG A 65 19.28 11.53 9.91
C ARG A 65 18.68 12.06 8.60
N ILE A 66 18.26 11.17 7.69
CA ILE A 66 17.65 11.54 6.40
C ILE A 66 16.42 12.42 6.64
N ARG A 67 15.53 11.99 7.55
CA ARG A 67 14.33 12.73 7.96
C ARG A 67 14.64 14.12 8.49
N ALA A 68 15.63 14.26 9.36
CA ALA A 68 16.06 15.55 9.90
C ALA A 68 16.60 16.52 8.83
N THR A 69 17.10 16.02 7.69
CA THR A 69 17.56 16.86 6.57
C THR A 69 16.45 17.22 5.57
N LYS A 70 15.36 16.44 5.50
CA LYS A 70 14.23 16.71 4.59
C LYS A 70 13.27 17.72 5.22
N THR A 71 13.55 19.01 5.01
CA THR A 71 12.73 20.11 5.52
C THR A 71 11.29 20.10 4.99
N THR A 72 10.39 19.55 5.80
CA THR A 72 8.97 19.91 5.91
C THR A 72 8.17 19.97 4.60
N SER A 73 7.59 18.84 4.20
CA SER A 73 6.52 18.80 3.19
C SER A 73 5.31 17.92 3.57
N SER A 74 5.12 17.65 4.87
CA SER A 74 4.06 16.77 5.40
C SER A 74 2.73 17.49 5.73
N GLU A 75 2.45 18.62 5.06
CA GLU A 75 1.22 19.43 5.25
C GLU A 75 0.36 19.56 3.97
N THR A 76 0.68 18.84 2.91
CA THR A 76 -0.13 18.84 1.68
C THR A 76 -1.42 18.04 1.85
N LEU A 77 -2.56 18.76 1.91
CA LEU A 77 -3.92 18.23 1.95
C LEU A 77 -4.12 16.95 1.08
N PRO A 78 -4.47 15.79 1.68
CA PRO A 78 -4.50 14.49 0.98
C PRO A 78 -5.34 14.44 -0.30
N SER A 79 -6.46 15.18 -0.33
CA SER A 79 -7.40 15.19 -1.46
C SER A 79 -6.84 15.84 -2.73
N LYS A 80 -5.89 16.77 -2.62
CA LYS A 80 -5.18 17.32 -3.79
C LYS A 80 -4.12 16.34 -4.28
N CYS A 81 -3.38 15.74 -3.34
CA CYS A 81 -2.33 14.77 -3.63
C CYS A 81 -2.83 13.62 -4.53
N LEU A 82 -3.99 13.02 -4.23
CA LEU A 82 -4.58 11.94 -5.04
C LEU A 82 -4.80 12.30 -6.52
N ALA A 83 -5.27 13.51 -6.81
CA ALA A 83 -5.50 13.96 -8.18
C ALA A 83 -4.17 14.15 -8.94
N ASP A 84 -3.14 14.65 -8.25
CA ASP A 84 -1.79 14.81 -8.79
C ASP A 84 -1.10 13.44 -8.99
N LEU A 85 -1.24 12.50 -8.06
CA LEU A 85 -0.76 11.11 -8.18
C LEU A 85 -1.37 10.41 -9.40
N CYS A 86 -2.70 10.47 -9.57
CA CYS A 86 -3.42 9.87 -10.70
C CYS A 86 -3.11 10.50 -12.07
N ARG A 87 -2.58 11.72 -12.11
CA ARG A 87 -2.25 12.47 -13.33
C ARG A 87 -0.78 12.38 -13.70
N ASP A 88 0.12 12.54 -12.72
CA ASP A 88 1.55 12.73 -12.97
C ASP A 88 2.37 11.45 -12.78
N ILE A 89 1.86 10.49 -11.99
CA ILE A 89 2.58 9.26 -11.59
C ILE A 89 1.87 7.99 -12.05
N PHE A 90 0.67 7.72 -11.55
CA PHE A 90 -0.13 6.53 -11.88
C PHE A 90 -1.10 6.85 -13.02
N ARG A 91 -0.54 7.16 -14.20
CA ARG A 91 -1.30 7.61 -15.37
C ARG A 91 -2.01 6.45 -16.04
N ARG A 92 -2.91 6.73 -16.99
CA ARG A 92 -3.58 5.65 -17.74
C ARG A 92 -2.59 4.92 -18.66
N PRO A 93 -2.88 3.69 -19.11
CA PRO A 93 -2.05 3.00 -20.09
C PRO A 93 -1.77 3.85 -21.34
N GLU A 94 -2.79 4.55 -21.85
CA GLU A 94 -2.70 5.45 -23.00
C GLU A 94 -1.85 6.71 -22.74
N ASP A 95 -1.68 7.11 -21.48
CA ASP A 95 -0.88 8.27 -21.04
C ASP A 95 0.57 7.89 -20.66
N GLY A 96 1.01 6.66 -20.99
CA GLY A 96 2.33 6.12 -20.67
C GLY A 96 2.42 5.33 -19.36
N GLY A 97 1.31 5.08 -18.67
CA GLY A 97 1.28 4.21 -17.49
C GLY A 97 1.96 4.80 -16.25
N ILE A 98 2.95 4.09 -15.69
CA ILE A 98 3.65 4.49 -14.46
C ILE A 98 4.83 5.40 -14.81
N ASN A 99 4.90 6.57 -14.16
CA ASN A 99 6.09 7.41 -14.17
C ASN A 99 7.16 6.86 -13.21
N HIS A 100 8.00 5.95 -13.71
CA HIS A 100 9.00 5.24 -12.90
C HIS A 100 10.06 6.16 -12.25
N ASP A 101 10.24 7.40 -12.73
CA ASP A 101 11.15 8.38 -12.12
C ASP A 101 10.60 8.97 -10.81
N ARG A 102 9.26 8.99 -10.64
CA ARG A 102 8.57 9.55 -9.46
C ARG A 102 7.84 8.50 -8.62
N VAL A 103 7.82 7.24 -9.04
CA VAL A 103 6.96 6.21 -8.44
C VAL A 103 7.30 5.91 -6.98
N MET A 104 8.57 6.04 -6.56
CA MET A 104 8.97 5.79 -5.16
C MET A 104 8.41 6.85 -4.21
N ASP A 105 8.41 8.12 -4.62
CA ASP A 105 7.71 9.20 -3.89
C ASP A 105 6.20 8.95 -3.92
N GLY A 106 5.66 8.60 -5.10
CA GLY A 106 4.23 8.32 -5.31
C GLY A 106 3.68 7.23 -4.39
N LEU A 107 4.47 6.17 -4.15
CA LEU A 107 4.15 5.13 -3.16
C LEU A 107 4.21 5.69 -1.73
N GLY A 108 5.24 6.46 -1.39
CA GLY A 108 5.34 7.12 -0.07
C GLY A 108 4.15 8.03 0.26
N TYR A 109 3.62 8.76 -0.74
CA TYR A 109 2.38 9.52 -0.58
C TYR A 109 1.16 8.63 -0.36
N LEU A 110 1.02 7.51 -1.08
CA LEU A 110 -0.09 6.56 -0.87
C LEU A 110 -0.03 5.91 0.53
N ASP A 111 1.17 5.54 0.98
CA ASP A 111 1.40 4.95 2.29
C ASP A 111 1.05 5.95 3.42
N ALA A 112 1.52 7.20 3.31
CA ALA A 112 1.21 8.28 4.26
C ALA A 112 -0.29 8.64 4.28
N MET A 113 -0.96 8.55 3.13
CA MET A 113 -2.41 8.75 3.03
C MET A 113 -3.21 7.63 3.69
N GLU A 114 -2.76 6.38 3.62
CA GLU A 114 -3.39 5.28 4.35
C GLU A 114 -3.21 5.43 5.86
N VAL A 115 -2.02 5.80 6.34
CA VAL A 115 -1.79 6.11 7.77
C VAL A 115 -2.71 7.24 8.25
N HIS A 116 -2.90 8.28 7.45
CA HIS A 116 -3.86 9.35 7.76
C HIS A 116 -5.31 8.83 7.78
N ARG A 117 -5.72 8.02 6.79
CA ARG A 117 -7.07 7.43 6.72
C ARG A 117 -7.35 6.55 7.93
N LEU A 118 -6.41 5.70 8.33
CA LEU A 118 -6.58 4.76 9.45
C LEU A 118 -6.75 5.52 10.77
N ARG A 119 -5.84 6.46 11.09
CA ARG A 119 -5.95 7.34 12.28
C ARG A 119 -7.26 8.16 12.29
N LEU A 120 -7.75 8.59 11.12
CA LEU A 120 -9.00 9.35 11.00
C LEU A 120 -10.26 8.48 11.20
N VAL A 121 -10.21 7.19 10.87
CA VAL A 121 -11.29 6.25 11.22
C VAL A 121 -11.26 5.95 12.71
N GLU A 122 -10.09 5.64 13.26
CA GLU A 122 -9.87 5.32 14.67
C GLU A 122 -10.41 6.43 15.60
N ALA A 123 -9.99 7.68 15.38
CA ALA A 123 -10.48 8.83 16.14
C ALA A 123 -12.01 9.05 16.02
N ALA A 124 -12.62 8.69 14.90
CA ALA A 124 -14.07 8.76 14.69
C ALA A 124 -14.82 7.58 15.35
N GLN A 125 -14.22 6.38 15.37
CA GLN A 125 -14.73 5.23 16.11
C GLN A 125 -14.68 5.50 17.63
N GLU A 126 -13.57 6.01 18.15
CA GLU A 126 -13.47 6.45 19.56
C GLU A 126 -14.51 7.52 19.92
N ALA A 127 -14.75 8.48 19.02
CA ALA A 127 -15.77 9.50 19.21
C ALA A 127 -17.17 8.88 19.34
N ASN A 128 -17.50 7.90 18.50
CA ASN A 128 -18.79 7.20 18.51
C ASN A 128 -18.97 6.25 19.70
N GLN A 129 -17.91 5.58 20.18
CA GLN A 129 -17.99 4.68 21.35
C GLN A 129 -18.48 5.39 22.62
N ASN A 130 -18.34 6.71 22.69
CA ASN A 130 -18.79 7.55 23.80
C ASN A 130 -20.24 8.09 23.62
N GLU A 131 -20.89 7.89 22.47
CA GLU A 131 -22.21 8.46 22.16
C GLU A 131 -23.14 7.48 21.40
N PRO A 132 -24.02 6.72 22.09
CA PRO A 132 -24.77 5.60 21.51
C PRO A 132 -26.07 6.05 20.80
N GLN A 133 -26.00 6.95 19.80
CA GLN A 133 -27.22 7.59 19.28
C GLN A 133 -27.36 7.79 17.75
N GLU A 134 -26.41 7.36 16.90
CA GLU A 134 -26.54 7.47 15.44
C GLU A 134 -26.04 6.22 14.66
N ASP A 135 -26.68 5.05 14.89
CA ASP A 135 -26.36 3.75 14.27
C ASP A 135 -26.02 3.83 12.77
N HIS A 136 -26.80 4.60 11.99
CA HIS A 136 -26.62 4.71 10.55
C HIS A 136 -25.30 5.37 10.14
N ARG A 137 -24.80 6.34 10.92
CA ARG A 137 -23.49 6.98 10.66
C ARG A 137 -22.33 6.05 10.98
N HIS A 138 -22.45 5.25 12.04
CA HIS A 138 -21.46 4.23 12.36
C HIS A 138 -21.42 3.13 11.29
N GLN A 139 -22.59 2.60 10.88
CA GLN A 139 -22.70 1.63 9.79
C GLN A 139 -22.06 2.15 8.49
N LEU A 140 -22.36 3.39 8.10
CA LEU A 140 -21.78 4.00 6.89
C LEU A 140 -20.26 4.20 7.01
N LEU A 141 -19.74 4.53 8.19
CA LEU A 141 -18.29 4.62 8.43
C LEU A 141 -17.62 3.25 8.27
N GLU A 142 -18.19 2.18 8.83
CA GLU A 142 -17.64 0.81 8.68
C GLU A 142 -17.71 0.33 7.22
N GLU A 143 -18.80 0.60 6.51
CA GLU A 143 -18.93 0.25 5.09
C GLU A 143 -17.89 0.95 4.22
N LEU A 144 -17.67 2.26 4.44
CA LEU A 144 -16.66 3.04 3.72
C LEU A 144 -15.23 2.66 4.12
N HIS A 145 -14.97 2.40 5.41
CA HIS A 145 -13.67 1.90 5.86
C HIS A 145 -13.36 0.56 5.18
N ARG A 146 -14.32 -0.37 5.17
CA ARG A 146 -14.21 -1.69 4.52
C ARG A 146 -14.00 -1.57 3.01
N ALA A 147 -14.74 -0.69 2.33
CA ALA A 147 -14.63 -0.47 0.89
C ALA A 147 -13.27 0.15 0.50
N ALA A 148 -12.83 1.19 1.21
CA ALA A 148 -11.51 1.80 1.01
C ALA A 148 -10.39 0.77 1.25
N SER A 149 -10.44 0.04 2.37
CA SER A 149 -9.50 -1.05 2.66
C SER A 149 -9.48 -2.10 1.54
N ALA A 150 -10.64 -2.53 1.03
CA ALA A 150 -10.76 -3.54 -0.03
C ALA A 150 -10.16 -3.10 -1.38
N HIS A 151 -10.18 -1.80 -1.70
CA HIS A 151 -9.47 -1.26 -2.86
C HIS A 151 -7.97 -1.07 -2.61
N TYR A 152 -7.60 -0.65 -1.39
CA TYR A 152 -6.20 -0.40 -1.03
C TYR A 152 -5.33 -1.67 -1.02
N ARG A 153 -5.79 -2.78 -0.40
CA ARG A 153 -4.96 -4.00 -0.24
C ARG A 153 -4.37 -4.51 -1.57
N PRO A 154 -5.16 -4.77 -2.64
CA PRO A 154 -4.61 -5.22 -3.91
C PRO A 154 -3.80 -4.12 -4.61
N MET A 155 -4.26 -2.87 -4.56
CA MET A 155 -3.60 -1.73 -5.20
C MET A 155 -2.15 -1.54 -4.71
N HIS A 156 -1.96 -1.52 -3.38
CA HIS A 156 -0.66 -1.36 -2.72
C HIS A 156 0.35 -2.42 -3.17
N ALA A 157 -0.05 -3.70 -3.14
CA ALA A 157 0.80 -4.81 -3.58
C ALA A 157 1.09 -4.70 -5.08
N SER A 158 0.06 -4.51 -5.92
CA SER A 158 0.22 -4.48 -7.37
C SER A 158 1.11 -3.33 -7.87
N PHE A 159 1.00 -2.10 -7.34
CA PHE A 159 1.90 -1.02 -7.76
C PHE A 159 3.36 -1.31 -7.41
N ARG A 160 3.64 -1.80 -6.19
CA ARG A 160 4.99 -2.20 -5.76
C ARG A 160 5.55 -3.30 -6.66
N THR A 161 4.73 -4.30 -7.01
CA THR A 161 5.08 -5.34 -7.97
C THR A 161 5.37 -4.78 -9.38
N TYR A 162 4.56 -3.83 -9.87
CA TYR A 162 4.78 -3.21 -11.17
C TYR A 162 6.10 -2.42 -11.24
N VAL A 163 6.52 -1.77 -10.14
CA VAL A 163 7.85 -1.15 -10.05
C VAL A 163 8.95 -2.20 -10.18
N LEU A 164 8.82 -3.35 -9.51
CA LEU A 164 9.81 -4.43 -9.59
C LEU A 164 9.89 -5.08 -10.97
N ILE A 165 8.74 -5.34 -11.62
CA ILE A 165 8.71 -5.95 -12.96
C ILE A 165 9.53 -5.13 -13.96
N GLU A 166 9.43 -3.80 -13.89
CA GLU A 166 10.17 -2.88 -14.75
C GLU A 166 11.69 -3.03 -14.60
N GLU A 167 12.20 -3.18 -13.37
CA GLU A 167 13.64 -3.38 -13.14
C GLU A 167 14.17 -4.68 -13.81
N PHE A 168 13.30 -5.69 -13.97
CA PHE A 168 13.63 -6.91 -14.71
C PHE A 168 13.46 -6.76 -16.23
N THR A 169 12.46 -6.02 -16.72
CA THR A 169 12.16 -5.92 -18.16
C THR A 169 12.99 -4.89 -18.92
N ARG A 170 13.75 -4.03 -18.23
CA ARG A 170 14.65 -3.04 -18.86
C ARG A 170 15.64 -3.63 -19.87
N ASP A 171 15.86 -2.84 -20.92
CA ASP A 171 16.89 -3.05 -21.93
C ASP A 171 18.28 -3.18 -21.31
N VAL A 172 19.15 -3.94 -21.99
CA VAL A 172 20.50 -4.30 -21.50
C VAL A 172 21.32 -3.06 -21.13
N GLY A 173 21.16 -1.93 -21.84
CA GLY A 173 21.86 -0.67 -21.58
C GLY A 173 21.26 0.24 -20.49
N GLN A 174 20.10 -0.11 -19.91
CA GLN A 174 19.43 0.66 -18.84
C GLN A 174 19.16 -0.19 -17.58
N ARG A 175 19.67 -1.41 -17.57
CA ARG A 175 19.43 -2.43 -16.55
C ARG A 175 20.19 -2.14 -15.26
N LYS A 176 19.50 -2.21 -14.13
CA LYS A 176 20.11 -2.15 -12.80
C LYS A 176 20.86 -3.46 -12.47
N GLU A 177 21.94 -3.34 -11.70
CA GLU A 177 22.69 -4.50 -11.18
C GLU A 177 21.91 -5.22 -10.07
N ARG A 178 22.32 -6.46 -9.72
CA ARG A 178 21.72 -7.26 -8.64
C ARG A 178 21.53 -6.47 -7.33
N LEU A 179 22.55 -5.75 -6.88
CA LEU A 179 22.50 -4.96 -5.63
C LEU A 179 21.48 -3.83 -5.70
N HIS A 180 21.42 -3.13 -6.84
CA HIS A 180 20.50 -2.01 -7.08
C HIS A 180 19.04 -2.49 -7.13
N ILE A 181 18.80 -3.69 -7.64
CA ILE A 181 17.46 -4.32 -7.58
C ILE A 181 17.14 -4.76 -6.15
N MET A 182 18.09 -5.31 -5.39
CA MET A 182 17.84 -5.66 -3.98
C MET A 182 17.63 -4.42 -3.08
N ALA A 183 18.24 -3.27 -3.36
CA ALA A 183 17.90 -2.00 -2.73
C ALA A 183 16.42 -1.65 -2.95
N ARG A 184 15.96 -1.72 -4.21
CA ARG A 184 14.55 -1.51 -4.60
C ARG A 184 13.61 -2.52 -3.95
N VAL A 185 13.99 -3.80 -3.81
CA VAL A 185 13.22 -4.82 -3.08
C VAL A 185 13.12 -4.49 -1.59
N ASN A 186 14.23 -4.15 -0.94
CA ASN A 186 14.25 -3.81 0.49
C ASN A 186 13.52 -2.49 0.79
N ALA A 187 13.35 -1.62 -0.19
CA ALA A 187 12.55 -0.40 -0.10
C ALA A 187 11.05 -0.61 -0.29
N LEU A 188 10.66 -1.50 -1.21
CA LEU A 188 9.24 -1.77 -1.51
C LEU A 188 8.61 -2.82 -0.57
N PHE A 189 9.43 -3.76 -0.09
CA PHE A 189 9.07 -4.89 0.76
C PHE A 189 10.12 -5.08 1.88
N PRO A 190 10.21 -4.15 2.86
CA PRO A 190 11.24 -4.17 3.90
C PRO A 190 11.09 -5.38 4.86
N PRO A 191 12.20 -6.05 5.25
CA PRO A 191 12.15 -7.29 6.04
C PRO A 191 11.61 -7.11 7.47
N VAL A 192 11.64 -5.88 7.99
CA VAL A 192 10.97 -5.45 9.22
C VAL A 192 10.31 -4.10 8.93
N VAL A 193 9.08 -3.89 9.41
CA VAL A 193 8.43 -2.57 9.33
C VAL A 193 9.00 -1.69 10.45
N LEU A 194 9.61 -0.58 10.07
CA LEU A 194 10.29 0.32 11.01
C LEU A 194 9.33 1.39 11.50
N LEU A 195 8.62 1.08 12.59
CA LEU A 195 7.85 2.03 13.38
C LEU A 195 8.78 2.73 14.38
N GLU A 196 8.60 4.03 14.61
CA GLU A 196 9.42 4.84 15.53
C GLU A 196 8.67 5.27 16.78
N ASP A 197 7.36 5.50 16.67
CA ASP A 197 6.48 5.96 17.76
C ASP A 197 5.45 4.88 18.16
N ILE A 198 4.79 5.03 19.31
CA ILE A 198 3.66 4.18 19.72
C ILE A 198 2.41 4.44 18.86
N ASP A 199 2.24 5.67 18.39
CA ASP A 199 1.13 6.09 17.52
C ASP A 199 1.34 5.69 16.04
N ASP A 200 2.45 5.02 15.70
CA ASP A 200 2.80 4.68 14.32
C ASP A 200 2.05 3.47 13.77
N VAL A 201 1.20 3.74 12.79
CA VAL A 201 0.45 2.72 12.05
C VAL A 201 1.28 2.19 10.89
N ASP A 202 1.30 0.87 10.73
CA ASP A 202 1.82 0.21 9.53
C ASP A 202 0.77 0.29 8.39
N PRO A 203 1.06 0.95 7.24
CA PRO A 203 0.17 0.96 6.10
C PRO A 203 0.23 -0.33 5.28
N THR A 204 1.07 -1.31 5.63
CA THR A 204 1.29 -2.53 4.84
C THR A 204 0.08 -3.48 4.93
N PRO A 205 -0.70 -3.69 3.87
CA PRO A 205 -1.95 -4.43 3.93
C PRO A 205 -1.78 -5.93 3.65
N HIS A 206 -0.56 -6.46 3.71
CA HIS A 206 -0.23 -7.82 3.32
C HIS A 206 0.62 -8.53 4.38
N SER A 207 0.47 -9.85 4.50
CA SER A 207 1.11 -10.62 5.57
C SER A 207 2.63 -10.73 5.40
N PRO A 208 3.39 -10.88 6.51
CA PRO A 208 4.83 -11.16 6.46
C PRO A 208 5.16 -12.37 5.57
N GLY A 209 4.38 -13.44 5.62
CA GLY A 209 4.58 -14.61 4.77
C GLY A 209 4.47 -14.33 3.26
N LEU A 210 3.60 -13.41 2.84
CA LEU A 210 3.53 -13.00 1.43
C LEU A 210 4.74 -12.16 1.03
N ARG A 211 5.09 -11.17 1.87
CA ARG A 211 6.29 -10.34 1.72
C ARG A 211 7.55 -11.19 1.61
N ASP A 212 7.74 -12.15 2.52
CA ASP A 212 8.93 -13.01 2.58
C ASP A 212 9.00 -13.95 1.36
N SER A 213 7.84 -14.41 0.86
CA SER A 213 7.74 -15.17 -0.39
C SER A 213 8.16 -14.34 -1.61
N ILE A 214 7.78 -13.05 -1.67
CA ILE A 214 8.19 -12.10 -2.70
C ILE A 214 9.71 -11.87 -2.62
N ARG A 215 10.22 -11.49 -1.42
CA ARG A 215 11.65 -11.24 -1.16
C ARG A 215 12.52 -12.45 -1.56
N PHE A 216 12.17 -13.63 -1.06
CA PHE A 216 12.87 -14.88 -1.37
C PHE A 216 12.89 -15.17 -2.87
N SER A 217 11.75 -15.08 -3.54
CA SER A 217 11.66 -15.46 -4.96
C SER A 217 12.39 -14.51 -5.90
N ILE A 218 12.48 -13.24 -5.54
CA ILE A 218 13.28 -12.25 -6.28
C ILE A 218 14.77 -12.50 -6.07
N PHE A 219 15.19 -12.77 -4.83
CA PHE A 219 16.58 -13.05 -4.52
C PHE A 219 17.05 -14.38 -5.14
N GLU A 220 16.25 -15.45 -5.04
CA GLU A 220 16.43 -16.73 -5.77
C GLU A 220 16.61 -16.49 -7.27
N HIS A 221 15.75 -15.68 -7.89
CA HIS A 221 15.86 -15.34 -9.29
C HIS A 221 17.15 -14.57 -9.60
N LEU A 222 17.46 -13.49 -8.88
CA LEU A 222 18.66 -12.66 -9.12
C LEU A 222 19.98 -13.45 -9.00
N MET A 223 20.05 -14.38 -8.05
CA MET A 223 21.23 -15.22 -7.81
C MET A 223 21.31 -16.44 -8.77
N SER A 224 20.27 -16.71 -9.56
CA SER A 224 20.25 -17.79 -10.56
C SER A 224 21.08 -17.48 -11.82
N GLU A 225 21.24 -18.47 -12.70
CA GLU A 225 21.91 -18.26 -14.00
C GLU A 225 21.07 -17.41 -14.96
N ASN A 226 21.73 -16.41 -15.57
CA ASN A 226 21.13 -15.57 -16.63
C ASN A 226 19.74 -15.01 -16.25
N PRO A 227 19.60 -14.31 -15.10
CA PRO A 227 18.30 -13.89 -14.57
C PRO A 227 17.55 -12.97 -15.54
N PHE A 228 18.29 -12.16 -16.28
CA PHE A 228 17.75 -11.23 -17.27
C PHE A 228 17.64 -11.82 -18.69
N SER A 229 17.61 -13.16 -18.82
CA SER A 229 17.21 -13.81 -20.07
C SER A 229 15.69 -13.68 -20.26
N PRO A 230 15.16 -13.58 -21.51
CA PRO A 230 13.72 -13.38 -21.75
C PRO A 230 12.82 -14.44 -21.10
N GLN A 231 13.33 -15.67 -20.98
CA GLN A 231 12.65 -16.78 -20.31
C GLN A 231 12.56 -16.54 -18.80
N GLN A 232 13.67 -16.19 -18.14
CA GLN A 232 13.70 -15.91 -16.70
C GLN A 232 12.95 -14.61 -16.35
N GLN A 233 13.05 -13.57 -17.18
CA GLN A 233 12.25 -12.34 -17.06
C GLN A 233 10.74 -12.64 -17.07
N GLN A 234 10.27 -13.51 -17.98
CA GLN A 234 8.87 -13.92 -18.03
C GLN A 234 8.47 -14.78 -16.81
N VAL A 235 9.35 -15.67 -16.34
CA VAL A 235 9.11 -16.48 -15.13
C VAL A 235 8.97 -15.60 -13.88
N ILE A 236 9.89 -14.67 -13.62
CA ILE A 236 9.78 -13.79 -12.45
C ILE A 236 8.58 -12.85 -12.56
N LYS A 237 8.26 -12.35 -13.76
CA LYS A 237 7.04 -11.56 -14.01
C LYS A 237 5.76 -12.34 -13.72
N MET A 238 5.69 -13.62 -14.11
CA MET A 238 4.55 -14.49 -13.80
C MET A 238 4.44 -14.81 -12.30
N LYS A 239 5.57 -15.13 -11.63
CA LYS A 239 5.63 -15.27 -10.17
C LYS A 239 5.09 -14.02 -9.46
N LEU A 240 5.64 -12.85 -9.81
CA LEU A 240 5.31 -11.53 -9.25
C LEU A 240 3.83 -11.15 -9.42
N LEU A 241 3.28 -11.29 -10.64
CA LEU A 241 1.86 -11.03 -10.89
C LEU A 241 0.95 -12.05 -10.20
N GLY A 242 1.41 -13.29 -9.97
CA GLY A 242 0.69 -14.32 -9.23
C GLY A 242 0.47 -14.01 -7.74
N TRP A 243 1.23 -13.09 -7.15
CA TRP A 243 1.02 -12.58 -5.79
C TRP A 243 0.16 -11.31 -5.72
N CYS A 244 -0.26 -10.78 -6.88
CA CYS A 244 -1.08 -9.58 -6.95
C CYS A 244 -2.57 -9.93 -6.95
N GLY A 245 -3.35 -9.36 -6.03
CA GLY A 245 -4.81 -9.49 -6.04
C GLY A 245 -5.47 -8.88 -7.29
N ILE A 246 -4.77 -7.97 -7.98
CA ILE A 246 -5.14 -7.43 -9.29
C ILE A 246 -3.90 -7.45 -10.20
N PRO A 247 -3.79 -8.38 -11.17
CA PRO A 247 -2.60 -8.51 -12.01
C PRO A 247 -2.56 -7.58 -13.23
N GLU A 248 -3.65 -6.86 -13.57
CA GLU A 248 -3.68 -5.97 -14.73
C GLU A 248 -3.71 -4.47 -14.33
N TYR A 249 -2.66 -3.73 -14.71
CA TYR A 249 -2.48 -2.30 -14.40
C TYR A 249 -3.72 -1.40 -14.58
N PRO A 250 -4.56 -1.52 -15.64
CA PRO A 250 -5.76 -0.70 -15.78
C PRO A 250 -6.72 -0.83 -14.57
N LYS A 251 -6.90 -2.06 -14.06
CA LYS A 251 -7.71 -2.34 -12.88
C LYS A 251 -7.03 -1.90 -11.58
N VAL A 252 -5.70 -1.95 -11.50
CA VAL A 252 -4.93 -1.41 -10.35
C VAL A 252 -5.16 0.10 -10.25
N ARG A 253 -5.12 0.80 -11.38
CA ARG A 253 -5.43 2.23 -11.46
C ARG A 253 -6.91 2.53 -11.19
N GLU A 254 -7.83 1.68 -11.63
CA GLU A 254 -9.25 1.77 -11.29
C GLU A 254 -9.48 1.64 -9.78
N ALA A 255 -8.76 0.73 -9.11
CA ALA A 255 -8.78 0.59 -7.65
C ALA A 255 -8.21 1.83 -6.94
N LEU A 256 -7.15 2.46 -7.46
CA LEU A 256 -6.65 3.76 -6.96
C LEU A 256 -7.71 4.87 -7.06
N VAL A 257 -8.42 4.96 -8.20
CA VAL A 257 -9.49 5.96 -8.36
C VAL A 257 -10.64 5.69 -7.37
N ARG A 258 -11.12 4.46 -7.24
CA ARG A 258 -12.15 4.12 -6.24
C ARG A 258 -11.69 4.40 -4.81
N TYR A 259 -10.47 4.01 -4.45
CA TYR A 259 -9.87 4.33 -3.15
C TYR A 259 -9.86 5.85 -2.90
N SER A 260 -9.51 6.65 -3.90
CA SER A 260 -9.52 8.12 -3.82
C SER A 260 -10.92 8.70 -3.54
N GLU A 261 -11.96 8.10 -4.12
CA GLU A 261 -13.36 8.50 -3.93
C GLU A 261 -13.89 8.07 -2.55
N GLU A 262 -13.63 6.83 -2.12
CA GLU A 262 -14.07 6.35 -0.80
C GLU A 262 -13.35 7.09 0.34
N CYS A 263 -12.04 7.35 0.21
CA CYS A 263 -11.29 8.14 1.20
C CYS A 263 -11.85 9.55 1.38
N LYS A 264 -12.35 10.18 0.31
CA LYS A 264 -13.00 11.48 0.40
C LYS A 264 -14.30 11.41 1.19
N LYS A 265 -15.21 10.49 0.84
CA LYS A 265 -16.51 10.31 1.54
C LYS A 265 -16.30 10.01 3.02
N LEU A 266 -15.34 9.13 3.31
CA LEU A 266 -14.93 8.77 4.67
C LEU A 266 -14.39 10.00 5.43
N GLY A 267 -13.54 10.81 4.81
CA GLY A 267 -13.03 12.05 5.40
C GLY A 267 -14.14 13.06 5.74
N ASP A 268 -15.11 13.24 4.86
CA ASP A 268 -16.28 14.10 5.09
C ASP A 268 -17.12 13.60 6.29
N ILE A 269 -17.30 12.29 6.43
CA ILE A 269 -18.06 11.65 7.52
C ILE A 269 -17.32 11.69 8.86
N CYS A 270 -16.03 11.32 8.89
CA CYS A 270 -15.21 11.43 10.10
C CYS A 270 -15.13 12.88 10.60
N SER A 271 -14.96 13.85 9.70
CA SER A 271 -14.98 15.28 10.04
C SER A 271 -16.31 15.70 10.66
N THR A 272 -17.43 15.16 10.17
CA THR A 272 -18.76 15.43 10.70
C THR A 272 -18.96 14.85 12.10
N ILE A 273 -18.53 13.60 12.34
CA ILE A 273 -18.56 12.93 13.65
C ILE A 273 -17.72 13.70 14.68
N LEU A 274 -16.47 14.03 14.33
CA LEU A 274 -15.55 14.76 15.20
C LEU A 274 -16.06 16.18 15.52
N SER A 275 -16.66 16.87 14.54
CA SER A 275 -17.28 18.19 14.74
C SER A 275 -18.50 18.13 15.67
N ALA A 276 -19.33 17.09 15.58
CA ALA A 276 -20.46 16.89 16.48
C ALA A 276 -20.00 16.72 17.94
N ARG A 277 -18.95 15.90 18.17
CA ARG A 277 -18.32 15.73 19.49
C ARG A 277 -17.75 17.05 20.04
N GLN A 278 -17.11 17.86 19.20
CA GLN A 278 -16.58 19.18 19.61
C GLN A 278 -17.70 20.16 20.03
N LEU A 279 -18.78 20.25 19.25
CA LEU A 279 -19.92 21.11 19.56
C LEU A 279 -20.63 20.69 20.86
N LYS A 280 -20.84 19.38 21.07
CA LYS A 280 -21.39 18.84 22.33
C LYS A 280 -20.48 19.11 23.52
N SER A 281 -19.15 18.94 23.37
CA SER A 281 -18.18 19.25 24.41
C SER A 281 -18.24 20.73 24.83
N ALA A 282 -18.30 21.66 23.87
CA ALA A 282 -18.44 23.10 24.15
C ALA A 282 -19.75 23.42 24.90
N ASN A 283 -20.86 22.81 24.50
CA ASN A 283 -22.16 23.00 25.18
C ASN A 283 -22.14 22.43 26.61
N ASN A 284 -21.57 21.25 26.83
CA ASN A 284 -21.46 20.62 28.16
C ASN A 284 -20.58 21.43 29.13
N ILE A 285 -19.59 22.17 28.61
CA ILE A 285 -18.76 23.11 29.38
C ILE A 285 -19.56 24.37 29.77
N LEU A 286 -20.46 24.84 28.90
CA LEU A 286 -21.35 25.97 29.20
C LEU A 286 -22.44 25.61 30.22
N GLU A 287 -23.05 24.42 30.11
CA GLU A 287 -24.10 23.99 31.05
C GLU A 287 -23.57 23.68 32.46
N ASN A 288 -22.37 23.10 32.58
CA ASN A 288 -21.70 22.90 33.87
C ASN A 288 -20.94 24.15 34.37
N GLY A 289 -21.05 25.28 33.66
CA GLY A 289 -20.12 26.42 33.78
C GLY A 289 -20.46 27.50 34.82
N PHE A 290 -21.70 27.60 35.32
CA PHE A 290 -22.12 28.75 36.16
C PHE A 290 -23.11 28.42 37.29
N PRO A 291 -22.68 28.41 38.57
CA PRO A 291 -23.55 28.74 39.68
C PRO A 291 -23.78 30.26 39.72
N VAL A 292 -24.94 30.72 39.25
CA VAL A 292 -25.32 32.14 39.31
C VAL A 292 -25.47 32.58 40.77
N ASN A 293 -24.55 33.42 41.29
CA ASN A 293 -24.84 34.50 42.25
C ASN A 293 -23.61 35.38 42.61
N SER A 294 -23.90 36.61 43.05
CA SER A 294 -23.02 37.53 43.81
C SER A 294 -21.86 38.28 43.12
N SER A 295 -22.24 39.29 42.31
CA SER A 295 -21.81 40.70 42.45
C SER A 295 -20.46 41.06 43.10
N CYS A 296 -19.61 41.82 42.40
CA CYS A 296 -19.26 43.21 42.79
C CYS A 296 -18.52 44.02 41.69
N ALA A 297 -18.93 45.29 41.55
CA ALA A 297 -18.19 46.49 41.12
C ALA A 297 -17.25 46.49 39.89
N ASP A 298 -17.75 47.10 38.81
CA ASP A 298 -17.13 48.12 37.94
C ASP A 298 -15.64 48.45 38.06
N THR A 299 -14.98 48.56 36.89
CA THR A 299 -14.37 49.84 36.44
C THR A 299 -14.43 49.92 34.90
N SER A 300 -14.72 51.10 34.36
CA SER A 300 -14.85 51.42 32.92
C SER A 300 -13.48 51.84 32.30
N LEU A 301 -13.24 52.08 31.01
CA LEU A 301 -14.01 52.42 29.78
C LEU A 301 -13.48 51.53 28.59
N THR A 302 -13.70 51.71 27.27
CA THR A 302 -14.23 52.82 26.45
C THR A 302 -14.82 52.35 25.10
N ILE A 303 -16.01 52.87 24.79
CA ILE A 303 -16.63 53.19 23.48
C ILE A 303 -15.91 52.76 22.17
N ASN A 304 -16.60 51.94 21.34
CA ASN A 304 -16.97 52.32 19.95
C ASN A 304 -18.04 51.40 19.32
N SER A 305 -18.87 51.96 18.45
CA SER A 305 -20.02 51.37 17.74
C SER A 305 -20.25 52.23 16.46
N PRO A 306 -21.02 51.84 15.41
CA PRO A 306 -22.23 51.03 15.50
C PRO A 306 -22.64 50.10 14.30
N LEU A 307 -23.71 49.32 14.54
CA LEU A 307 -24.84 48.93 13.66
C LEU A 307 -24.59 48.36 12.22
N GLY A 308 -25.20 47.21 11.94
CA GLY A 308 -25.26 46.65 10.57
C GLY A 308 -25.96 45.28 10.39
N LEU A 309 -27.06 44.99 11.09
CA LEU A 309 -27.83 43.75 10.89
C LEU A 309 -28.83 43.87 9.72
N PRO A 310 -28.95 42.82 8.88
CA PRO A 310 -30.19 42.42 8.22
C PRO A 310 -30.80 41.16 8.87
N GLU A 311 -32.12 41.02 8.79
CA GLU A 311 -32.88 39.94 9.45
C GLU A 311 -32.89 38.62 8.66
N VAL A 312 -33.15 37.50 9.35
CA VAL A 312 -33.38 36.17 8.75
C VAL A 312 -34.88 35.86 8.72
N PRO A 313 -35.49 35.62 7.54
CA PRO A 313 -36.80 34.99 7.45
C PRO A 313 -36.65 33.46 7.52
N ASN A 314 -37.31 32.83 8.50
CA ASN A 314 -37.34 31.36 8.62
C ASN A 314 -38.31 30.76 7.57
N PRO A 315 -38.05 29.57 6.98
CA PRO A 315 -38.82 29.07 5.86
C PRO A 315 -40.14 28.40 6.26
N THR A 316 -41.17 28.59 5.44
CA THR A 316 -42.44 27.85 5.51
C THR A 316 -42.34 26.53 4.75
N LEU A 317 -42.93 25.46 5.30
CA LEU A 317 -43.14 24.18 4.60
C LEU A 317 -43.84 24.36 3.25
N ASN A 318 -43.44 23.58 2.24
CA ASN A 318 -44.38 22.70 1.53
C ASN A 318 -43.68 21.57 0.74
N ASP A 319 -44.06 20.36 1.15
CA ASP A 319 -44.00 19.03 0.53
C ASP A 319 -43.85 18.92 -1.01
N ALA A 320 -42.99 17.98 -1.47
CA ALA A 320 -43.34 17.00 -2.52
C ALA A 320 -42.29 15.87 -2.73
N SER A 321 -42.78 14.63 -2.82
CA SER A 321 -42.26 13.51 -3.66
C SER A 321 -40.92 12.81 -3.33
N ILE A 322 -41.01 11.80 -2.46
CA ILE A 322 -40.08 10.64 -2.39
C ILE A 322 -40.40 9.61 -3.49
N PRO A 323 -39.41 8.91 -4.07
CA PRO A 323 -39.60 7.56 -4.62
C PRO A 323 -38.94 6.48 -3.73
N ARG A 324 -39.76 5.62 -3.10
CA ARG A 324 -39.33 4.36 -2.45
C ARG A 324 -39.35 3.22 -3.48
N LEU A 325 -38.19 2.65 -3.83
CA LEU A 325 -38.04 1.32 -4.45
C LEU A 325 -36.63 0.79 -4.10
N LEU A 326 -36.41 -0.49 -3.80
CA LEU A 326 -37.29 -1.58 -3.35
C LEU A 326 -36.41 -2.62 -2.63
N LEU A 327 -36.89 -3.30 -1.59
CA LEU A 327 -36.15 -4.43 -1.01
C LEU A 327 -36.29 -5.65 -1.93
N THR A 328 -35.17 -6.26 -2.32
CA THR A 328 -35.10 -7.66 -2.74
C THR A 328 -34.21 -8.41 -1.77
N SER A 329 -34.84 -9.06 -0.79
CA SER A 329 -34.18 -9.92 0.19
C SER A 329 -33.66 -11.19 -0.47
N ALA A 330 -32.34 -11.32 -0.56
CA ALA A 330 -31.67 -12.58 -0.82
C ALA A 330 -30.85 -12.95 0.41
N THR A 331 -31.30 -13.93 1.18
CA THR A 331 -30.60 -14.45 2.37
C THR A 331 -29.49 -15.42 1.93
N PRO A 332 -28.20 -15.15 2.22
CA PRO A 332 -27.21 -16.20 2.37
C PRO A 332 -27.47 -16.94 3.70
N ASN A 333 -27.14 -18.22 3.77
CA ASN A 333 -27.16 -18.94 5.05
C ASN A 333 -26.05 -18.42 5.97
N GLU A 334 -26.33 -18.44 7.27
CA GLU A 334 -25.31 -18.38 8.31
C GLU A 334 -24.49 -19.69 8.30
N THR A 335 -23.27 -19.61 7.77
CA THR A 335 -22.16 -20.45 8.20
C THR A 335 -20.94 -19.55 8.36
N ASP A 336 -20.51 -19.33 9.60
CA ASP A 336 -19.18 -18.83 9.90
C ASP A 336 -18.14 -19.89 9.50
N GLU A 337 -17.85 -19.97 8.20
CA GLU A 337 -16.60 -20.58 7.73
C GLU A 337 -15.47 -19.60 8.03
N ASP A 338 -14.96 -19.71 9.26
CA ASP A 338 -13.66 -19.18 9.66
C ASP A 338 -12.61 -19.57 8.61
N ILE A 339 -12.18 -18.60 7.79
CA ILE A 339 -11.16 -18.81 6.75
C ILE A 339 -9.77 -18.84 7.40
N SER A 340 -9.61 -19.84 8.27
CA SER A 340 -8.34 -20.33 8.76
C SER A 340 -7.51 -20.77 7.55
N TYR A 341 -6.56 -19.92 7.16
CA TYR A 341 -5.59 -20.24 6.12
C TYR A 341 -4.87 -21.56 6.52
N PRO A 342 -4.96 -22.64 5.73
CA PRO A 342 -4.61 -24.00 6.19
C PRO A 342 -3.10 -24.27 6.17
N TYR A 343 -2.29 -23.26 6.51
CA TYR A 343 -0.83 -23.26 6.42
C TYR A 343 -0.17 -22.79 7.72
N ASP A 344 -0.12 -23.72 8.67
CA ASP A 344 0.85 -23.75 9.77
C ASP A 344 2.27 -23.77 9.18
N LEU A 345 2.88 -22.58 9.07
CA LEU A 345 4.22 -22.39 8.50
C LEU A 345 5.36 -22.97 9.38
N SER A 346 5.05 -23.59 10.53
CA SER A 346 6.06 -24.30 11.33
C SER A 346 6.48 -25.67 10.75
N ARG A 347 5.78 -26.16 9.71
CA ARG A 347 5.97 -27.52 9.15
C ARG A 347 6.76 -27.52 7.84
N PRO A 348 7.65 -28.51 7.61
CA PRO A 348 8.51 -28.57 6.42
C PRO A 348 7.85 -29.24 5.19
N GLU A 349 6.56 -29.57 5.23
CA GLU A 349 5.88 -30.36 4.19
C GLU A 349 5.06 -29.47 3.25
N TYR A 350 5.40 -29.53 1.95
CA TYR A 350 4.88 -28.62 0.93
C TYR A 350 3.54 -29.08 0.33
N PHE A 351 2.55 -28.20 0.33
CA PHE A 351 1.43 -28.26 -0.63
C PHE A 351 1.62 -27.17 -1.69
N LEU A 352 1.96 -27.59 -2.91
CA LEU A 352 1.99 -26.70 -4.09
C LEU A 352 0.56 -26.23 -4.42
N HIS A 353 0.41 -24.93 -4.67
CA HIS A 353 -0.83 -24.34 -5.15
C HIS A 353 -1.30 -25.05 -6.44
N PRO A 354 -2.61 -25.35 -6.64
CA PRO A 354 -3.07 -26.19 -7.74
C PRO A 354 -2.56 -25.78 -9.12
N LEU A 355 -2.55 -24.47 -9.41
CA LEU A 355 -2.08 -23.92 -10.69
C LEU A 355 -0.58 -24.14 -10.97
N MET A 356 0.24 -24.49 -9.97
CA MET A 356 1.66 -24.80 -10.16
C MET A 356 1.92 -26.25 -10.60
N ARG A 357 0.96 -27.17 -10.43
CA ARG A 357 1.13 -28.57 -10.89
C ARG A 357 1.19 -28.69 -12.42
N ASP A 358 0.50 -27.81 -13.14
CA ASP A 358 0.46 -27.86 -14.60
C ASP A 358 1.69 -27.21 -15.25
N SER A 359 2.36 -26.26 -14.59
CA SER A 359 3.61 -25.64 -15.07
C SER A 359 4.70 -26.68 -15.33
N ASP A 360 4.85 -27.64 -14.41
CA ASP A 360 5.82 -28.73 -14.45
C ASP A 360 5.56 -29.74 -15.59
N ARG A 361 4.33 -29.79 -16.13
CA ARG A 361 3.96 -30.68 -17.23
C ARG A 361 4.47 -30.16 -18.58
N TRP A 362 4.33 -28.85 -18.82
CA TRP A 362 4.79 -28.21 -20.07
C TRP A 362 6.31 -28.26 -20.24
N LEU A 363 7.08 -28.17 -19.14
CA LEU A 363 8.55 -28.27 -19.15
C LEU A 363 9.08 -29.69 -19.40
N ARG A 364 8.23 -30.73 -19.31
CA ARG A 364 8.61 -32.14 -19.50
C ARG A 364 8.15 -32.72 -20.85
N SER A 365 7.17 -32.11 -21.52
CA SER A 365 6.72 -32.51 -22.85
C SER A 365 7.65 -31.98 -23.95
N GLY A 366 8.81 -32.60 -24.11
CA GLY A 366 9.81 -32.29 -25.14
C GLY A 366 9.36 -32.72 -26.55
N THR A 367 8.29 -32.13 -27.07
CA THR A 367 7.76 -32.36 -28.43
C THR A 367 7.57 -31.03 -29.15
N PHE A 368 8.64 -30.53 -29.75
CA PHE A 368 8.59 -29.42 -30.70
C PHE A 368 9.36 -29.80 -31.96
N ASP A 369 8.72 -30.60 -32.81
CA ASP A 369 9.28 -31.05 -34.08
C ASP A 369 8.20 -31.04 -35.18
N SER A 370 8.62 -30.86 -36.43
CA SER A 370 7.77 -30.83 -37.64
C SER A 370 6.66 -29.76 -37.72
N LEU A 371 7.05 -28.48 -37.85
CA LEU A 371 6.39 -27.56 -38.81
C LEU A 371 7.45 -26.74 -39.56
N ARG A 372 7.95 -27.27 -40.69
CA ARG A 372 8.69 -26.47 -41.68
C ARG A 372 7.70 -25.68 -42.53
N PRO A 373 7.92 -24.37 -42.77
CA PRO A 373 7.33 -23.68 -43.90
C PRO A 373 8.11 -24.05 -45.17
N GLU A 374 7.43 -24.57 -46.20
CA GLU A 374 8.04 -24.69 -47.53
C GLU A 374 7.98 -23.32 -48.23
N GLY A 375 9.15 -22.77 -48.54
CA GLY A 375 9.28 -21.61 -49.43
C GLY A 375 9.25 -22.04 -50.90
N PRO A 376 8.66 -21.25 -51.81
CA PRO A 376 8.58 -21.61 -53.23
C PRO A 376 9.97 -21.67 -53.89
N SER A 377 10.19 -22.69 -54.71
CA SER A 377 11.42 -22.86 -55.48
C SER A 377 11.53 -21.81 -56.60
N ILE A 378 12.71 -21.21 -56.76
CA ILE A 378 13.05 -20.40 -57.93
C ILE A 378 13.83 -21.30 -58.90
N GLY A 379 13.26 -21.55 -60.08
CA GLY A 379 13.94 -22.33 -61.13
C GLY A 379 13.01 -22.97 -62.15
N ASP A 380 12.38 -22.16 -63.01
CA ASP A 380 12.41 -22.33 -64.47
C ASP A 380 11.62 -21.20 -65.17
N LEU A 381 12.18 -20.70 -66.28
CA LEU A 381 11.72 -19.58 -67.14
C LEU A 381 11.76 -18.16 -66.52
#